data_AF-A0A929HYI9-F1
#
_entry.id   AF-A0A929HYI9-F1
#
_cell.length_a   1.000
_cell.length_b   1.000
_cell.length_c   1.000
_cell.angle_alpha   90.00
_cell.angle_beta   90.00
_cell.angle_gamma   90.00
#
_symmetry.space_group_name_H-M   'P 1'
#
loop_
_entity.id
_entity.type
_entity.pdbx_description
1 polymer ?
#
loop_
_entity_poly.entity_id
_entity_poly.type
_entity_poly.pdbx_seq_one_letter_code
_entity_poly.pdbx_strand_id
1 'polypeptide(L)'
;YKRAVEWWGDIAQTTASGKSISVHLQTTLKHAIPKMLPHTEVTAVSLEFGTFSALKVFGALREESWLHHYGAKEYPDRSKIKTKLLRMFYPDDDAWKLKVWEQGQKIVGQTLAHL
;
A
#
# COMPACT_ATOMS: atom_id res chain seq x y z
N TYR A 1 -8.39 -14.11 -10.52
CA TYR A 1 -8.16 -12.91 -11.33
C TYR A 1 -9.38 -12.54 -12.16
N LYS A 2 -10.04 -13.50 -12.83
CA LYS A 2 -11.26 -13.25 -13.64
C LYS A 2 -12.32 -12.39 -12.92
N ARG A 3 -12.75 -12.78 -11.72
CA ARG A 3 -13.72 -12.03 -10.91
C ARG A 3 -13.29 -10.61 -10.54
N ALA A 4 -11.98 -10.38 -10.33
CA ALA A 4 -11.45 -9.05 -10.07
C ALA A 4 -11.55 -8.14 -11.32
N VAL A 5 -11.30 -8.69 -12.51
CA VAL A 5 -11.46 -7.97 -13.78
C VAL A 5 -12.95 -7.73 -14.08
N GLU A 6 -13.82 -8.68 -13.75
CA GLU A 6 -15.27 -8.47 -13.88
C GLU A 6 -15.75 -7.32 -12.99
N TRP A 7 -15.31 -7.26 -11.73
CA TRP A 7 -15.78 -6.25 -10.77
C TRP A 7 -15.16 -4.87 -10.98
N TRP A 8 -13.86 -4.82 -11.30
CA TRP A 8 -13.11 -3.56 -11.32
C TRP A 8 -12.56 -3.21 -12.71
N GLY A 9 -12.69 -4.06 -13.73
CA GLY A 9 -12.22 -3.78 -15.08
C GLY A 9 -10.70 -3.63 -15.18
N ASP A 10 -10.24 -2.79 -16.10
CA ASP A 10 -8.83 -2.62 -16.45
C ASP A 10 -7.95 -2.03 -15.34
N ILE A 11 -8.56 -1.44 -14.30
CA ILE A 11 -7.80 -0.98 -13.12
C ILE A 11 -7.33 -2.16 -12.24
N ALA A 12 -7.94 -3.34 -12.37
CA ALA A 12 -7.44 -4.54 -11.72
C ALA A 12 -6.21 -5.06 -12.49
N GLN A 13 -5.03 -4.84 -11.92
CA GLN A 13 -3.78 -5.39 -12.43
C GLN A 13 -3.25 -6.47 -11.49
N THR A 14 -2.48 -7.42 -12.03
CA THR A 14 -1.86 -8.48 -11.23
C THR A 14 -0.37 -8.56 -11.47
N THR A 15 0.39 -8.64 -10.37
CA THR A 15 1.83 -8.88 -10.40
C THR A 15 2.18 -10.28 -10.93
N ALA A 16 1.22 -11.22 -10.92
CA ALA A 16 1.40 -12.56 -11.47
C ALA A 16 1.41 -12.58 -13.01
N SER A 17 0.98 -11.51 -13.67
CA SER A 17 0.93 -11.42 -15.14
C SER A 17 2.24 -10.96 -15.77
N GLY A 18 3.25 -10.60 -14.97
CA GLY A 18 4.53 -10.05 -15.45
C GLY A 18 4.44 -8.63 -16.01
N LYS A 19 3.24 -8.04 -16.16
CA LYS A 19 3.03 -6.66 -16.65
C LYS A 19 3.15 -5.59 -15.56
N SER A 20 3.47 -6.00 -14.34
CA SER A 20 3.56 -5.12 -13.18
C SER A 20 4.99 -4.62 -13.00
N ILE A 21 5.16 -3.34 -12.69
CA ILE A 21 6.43 -2.76 -12.24
C ILE A 21 6.80 -3.32 -10.86
N SER A 22 5.80 -3.65 -10.03
CA SER A 22 5.98 -4.25 -8.70
C SER A 22 6.37 -5.72 -8.77
N VAL A 23 7.35 -6.10 -7.95
CA VAL A 23 7.84 -7.48 -7.78
C VAL A 23 6.71 -8.40 -7.33
N HIS A 24 6.69 -9.62 -7.86
CA HIS A 24 5.76 -10.64 -7.41
C HIS A 24 6.16 -11.16 -6.01
N LEU A 25 5.47 -10.67 -4.97
CA LEU A 25 5.68 -11.10 -3.59
C LEU A 25 4.93 -12.39 -3.28
N GLN A 26 5.65 -13.46 -2.94
CA GLN A 26 5.10 -14.81 -2.70
C GLN A 26 4.38 -14.97 -1.35
N THR A 27 4.67 -14.11 -0.36
CA THR A 27 4.30 -14.34 1.06
C THR A 27 3.63 -13.13 1.72
N THR A 28 2.79 -12.43 0.97
CA THR A 28 1.99 -11.31 1.50
C THR A 28 0.70 -11.77 2.18
N LEU A 29 0.15 -10.94 3.07
CA LEU A 29 -1.12 -11.20 3.79
C LEU A 29 -2.26 -11.63 2.85
N LYS A 30 -2.33 -11.09 1.64
CA LYS A 30 -3.34 -11.45 0.63
C LYS A 30 -3.34 -12.95 0.27
N HIS A 31 -2.20 -13.64 0.38
CA HIS A 31 -2.10 -15.09 0.14
C HIS A 31 -2.54 -15.92 1.35
N ALA A 32 -2.59 -15.32 2.54
CA ALA A 32 -3.06 -15.99 3.75
C ALA A 32 -4.59 -16.03 3.80
N ILE A 33 -5.29 -14.98 3.35
CA ILE A 33 -6.76 -14.89 3.47
C ILE A 33 -7.49 -16.07 2.80
N PRO A 34 -7.19 -16.51 1.56
CA PRO A 34 -7.83 -17.69 0.97
C PRO A 34 -7.56 -18.98 1.76
N LYS A 35 -6.39 -19.09 2.41
CA LYS A 35 -6.05 -20.25 3.25
C LYS A 35 -6.84 -20.26 4.56
N MET A 36 -7.15 -19.07 5.08
CA MET A 36 -7.95 -18.90 6.30
C MET A 36 -9.45 -19.12 6.05
N LEU A 37 -9.91 -18.99 4.81
CA LEU A 37 -11.31 -19.12 4.41
C LEU A 37 -11.47 -20.20 3.33
N PRO A 38 -11.22 -21.49 3.63
CA PRO A 38 -11.13 -22.56 2.63
C PRO A 38 -12.43 -22.83 1.88
N HIS A 39 -13.57 -22.39 2.41
CA HIS A 39 -14.90 -22.58 1.82
C HIS A 39 -15.46 -21.29 1.20
N THR A 40 -14.63 -20.26 1.04
CA THR A 40 -15.06 -18.96 0.50
C THR A 40 -14.19 -18.59 -0.67
N GLU A 41 -14.80 -18.26 -1.81
CA GLU A 41 -14.08 -17.66 -2.91
C GLU A 41 -13.68 -16.22 -2.51
N VAL A 42 -12.39 -15.98 -2.31
CA VAL A 42 -11.85 -14.67 -1.93
C VAL A 42 -11.43 -13.88 -3.17
N THR A 43 -11.88 -12.64 -3.28
CA THR A 43 -11.34 -11.68 -4.25
C THR A 43 -10.85 -10.46 -3.50
N ALA A 44 -9.53 -10.29 -3.51
CA ALA A 44 -8.84 -9.22 -2.82
C ALA A 44 -8.17 -8.29 -3.83
N VAL A 45 -8.16 -7.00 -3.51
CA VAL A 45 -7.45 -5.96 -4.27
C VAL A 45 -6.60 -5.14 -3.32
N SER A 46 -5.38 -4.83 -3.75
CA SER A 46 -4.50 -3.87 -3.08
C SER A 46 -4.66 -2.52 -3.77
N LEU A 47 -5.03 -1.49 -3.02
CA LEU A 47 -5.08 -0.12 -3.55
C LEU A 47 -3.75 0.57 -3.27
N GLU A 48 -3.17 1.14 -4.32
CA GLU A 48 -1.92 1.88 -4.23
C GLU A 48 -2.20 3.38 -4.34
N PHE A 49 -1.75 4.13 -3.33
CA PHE A 49 -1.89 5.58 -3.27
C PHE A 49 -0.50 6.19 -3.33
N GLY A 50 -0.13 6.75 -4.48
CA GLY A 50 1.17 7.39 -4.63
C GLY A 50 1.36 8.50 -3.59
N THR A 51 2.55 8.60 -3.01
CA THR A 51 2.90 9.62 -2.02
C THR A 51 4.00 10.55 -2.53
N PHE A 52 5.25 10.08 -2.50
CA PHE A 52 6.43 10.80 -2.96
C PHE A 52 7.27 9.94 -3.91
N SER A 53 8.24 10.56 -4.58
CA SER A 53 9.16 9.82 -5.45
C SER A 53 9.99 8.79 -4.67
N ALA A 54 10.32 7.67 -5.31
CA ALA A 54 11.10 6.60 -4.71
C ALA A 54 12.42 7.09 -4.09
N LEU A 55 13.14 8.01 -4.76
CA LEU A 55 14.37 8.60 -4.23
C LEU A 55 14.16 9.35 -2.91
N LYS A 56 13.04 10.08 -2.77
CA LYS A 56 12.70 10.80 -1.54
C LYS A 56 12.38 9.82 -0.40
N VAL A 57 11.63 8.76 -0.71
CA VAL A 57 11.30 7.69 0.23
C VAL A 57 12.57 6.96 0.71
N PHE A 58 13.46 6.57 -0.22
CA PHE A 58 14.73 5.92 0.12
C PHE A 58 15.63 6.81 0.98
N GLY A 59 15.67 8.12 0.73
CA GLY A 59 16.40 9.06 1.56
C GLY A 59 15.95 9.05 3.02
N ALA A 60 14.63 9.07 3.26
CA ALA A 60 14.07 9.02 4.61
C ALA A 60 14.27 7.64 5.29
N LEU A 61 14.12 6.54 4.54
CA LEU A 61 14.38 5.18 5.03
C LEU A 61 15.83 5.02 5.48
N ARG A 62 16.79 5.55 4.71
CA ARG A 62 18.21 5.50 5.07
C ARG A 62 18.50 6.25 6.36
N GLU A 63 17.96 7.46 6.49
CA GLU A 63 18.14 8.30 7.69
C GLU A 63 17.53 7.66 8.93
N GLU A 64 16.32 7.11 8.81
CA GLU A 64 15.65 6.45 9.93
C GLU A 64 16.31 5.10 10.28
N SER A 65 16.78 4.34 9.30
CA SER A 65 17.54 3.11 9.54
C SER A 65 18.84 3.39 10.31
N TRP A 66 19.56 4.46 9.97
CA TRP A 66 20.72 4.88 10.76
C TRP A 66 20.34 5.22 12.20
N LEU A 67 19.27 6.00 12.39
CA LEU A 67 18.76 6.36 13.72
C LEU A 67 18.35 5.12 14.53
N HIS A 68 17.77 4.10 13.89
CA HIS A 68 17.36 2.86 14.55
C HIS A 68 18.56 2.06 15.07
N HIS A 69 19.63 1.96 14.30
CA HIS A 69 20.80 1.14 14.64
C HIS A 69 21.84 1.87 15.50
N TYR A 70 22.02 3.17 15.29
CA TYR A 70 23.14 3.94 15.88
C TYR A 70 22.68 5.13 16.73
N GLY A 71 21.41 5.52 16.67
CA GLY A 71 20.90 6.65 17.43
C GLY A 71 20.59 6.28 18.88
N ALA A 72 21.21 6.98 19.84
CA ALA A 72 20.83 6.93 21.26
C ALA A 72 19.40 7.46 21.48
N LYS A 73 18.70 7.02 22.53
CA LYS A 73 17.29 7.38 22.78
C LYS A 73 17.09 8.90 22.81
N GLU A 74 18.07 9.61 23.32
CA GLU A 74 18.11 11.06 23.52
C GLU A 74 18.61 11.84 22.29
N TYR A 75 18.78 11.18 21.13
CA TYR A 75 19.25 11.84 19.91
C TYR A 75 18.32 13.02 19.55
N PRO A 76 18.84 14.27 19.48
CA PRO A 76 18.01 15.48 19.40
C PRO A 76 17.00 15.48 18.25
N ASP A 77 17.37 14.93 17.10
CA ASP A 77 16.52 14.91 15.89
C ASP A 77 15.67 13.63 15.75
N ARG A 78 15.64 12.73 16.74
CA ARG A 78 14.92 11.45 16.66
C ARG A 78 13.47 11.62 16.22
N SER A 79 12.75 12.53 16.87
CA SER A 79 11.33 12.79 16.57
C SER A 79 11.12 13.33 15.15
N LYS A 80 12.02 14.22 14.71
CA LYS A 80 11.99 14.81 13.37
C LYS A 80 12.22 13.76 12.29
N ILE A 81 13.19 12.87 12.47
CA ILE A 81 13.50 11.77 11.54
C ILE A 81 12.33 10.79 11.45
N LYS A 82 11.76 10.38 12.59
CA LYS A 82 10.59 9.50 12.64
C LYS A 82 9.38 10.12 11.95
N THR A 83 9.12 11.41 12.21
CA THR A 83 8.05 12.16 11.55
C THR A 83 8.29 12.25 10.04
N LYS A 84 9.53 12.52 9.61
CA LYS A 84 9.91 12.55 8.19
C LYS A 84 9.64 11.21 7.51
N LEU A 85 10.00 10.09 8.15
CA LEU A 85 9.70 8.75 7.63
C LEU A 85 8.18 8.53 7.51
N LEU A 86 7.42 8.84 8.56
CA LEU A 86 5.95 8.73 8.52
C LEU A 86 5.37 9.51 7.34
N ARG A 87 5.85 10.75 7.10
CA ARG A 87 5.36 11.56 5.99
C ARG A 87 5.60 10.94 4.63
N MET A 88 6.64 10.11 4.45
CA MET A 88 6.86 9.43 3.17
C MET A 88 5.75 8.42 2.82
N PHE A 89 5.05 7.88 3.82
CA PHE A 89 3.95 6.94 3.65
C PHE A 89 2.57 7.57 3.95
N TYR A 90 2.55 8.71 4.62
CA TYR A 90 1.36 9.50 4.94
C TYR A 90 1.66 11.01 4.80
N PRO A 91 1.47 11.60 3.60
CA PRO A 91 1.89 12.98 3.31
C PRO A 91 1.31 14.07 4.22
N ASP A 92 0.22 13.77 4.94
CA ASP A 92 -0.63 14.74 5.67
C ASP A 92 -1.31 15.79 4.80
N ASP A 93 -1.48 15.48 3.53
CA ASP A 93 -2.11 16.37 2.58
C ASP A 93 -3.61 16.04 2.45
N ASP A 94 -4.47 17.04 2.59
CA ASP A 94 -5.92 16.82 2.59
C ASP A 94 -6.44 16.40 1.22
N ALA A 95 -5.82 16.86 0.12
CA ALA A 95 -6.18 16.42 -1.22
C ALA A 95 -5.80 14.95 -1.45
N TRP A 96 -4.65 14.50 -0.93
CA TRP A 96 -4.25 13.09 -0.94
C TRP A 96 -5.22 12.25 -0.10
N LYS A 97 -5.58 12.69 1.12
CA LYS A 97 -6.56 11.98 1.97
C LYS A 97 -7.92 11.86 1.28
N LEU A 98 -8.38 12.91 0.60
CA LEU A 98 -9.61 12.88 -0.17
C LEU A 98 -9.54 11.86 -1.32
N LYS A 99 -8.43 11.81 -2.08
CA LYS A 99 -8.24 10.81 -3.13
C LYS A 99 -8.26 9.38 -2.59
N VAL A 100 -7.66 9.14 -1.43
CA VAL A 100 -7.72 7.82 -0.75
C VAL A 100 -9.17 7.45 -0.45
N TRP A 101 -9.93 8.39 0.10
CA TRP A 101 -11.35 8.20 0.43
C TRP A 101 -12.22 7.93 -0.80
N GLU A 102 -12.12 8.76 -1.83
CA GLU A 102 -12.90 8.65 -3.06
C GLU A 102 -12.63 7.32 -3.78
N GLN A 103 -11.36 6.94 -3.92
CA GLN A 103 -10.99 5.68 -4.57
C GLN A 103 -11.44 4.47 -3.73
N GLY A 104 -11.34 4.54 -2.39
CA GLY A 104 -11.85 3.50 -1.50
C GLY A 104 -13.36 3.30 -1.66
N GLN A 105 -14.13 4.38 -1.60
CA GLN A 105 -15.58 4.33 -1.81
C GLN A 105 -15.95 3.79 -3.19
N LYS A 106 -15.25 4.21 -4.25
CA LYS A 106 -15.48 3.72 -5.61
C LYS A 106 -15.30 2.21 -5.70
N ILE A 107 -14.22 1.67 -5.15
CA ILE A 107 -13.92 0.24 -5.19
C ILE A 107 -14.95 -0.57 -4.39
N VAL A 108 -15.36 -0.08 -3.22
CA VAL A 108 -16.43 -0.70 -2.43
C VAL A 108 -17.75 -0.68 -3.20
N GLY A 109 -18.15 0.47 -3.76
CA GLY A 109 -19.38 0.59 -4.55
C GLY A 109 -19.40 -0.34 -5.77
N GLN A 110 -18.30 -0.41 -6.51
CA GLN A 110 -18.15 -1.37 -7.62
C GLN A 110 -18.27 -2.82 -7.17
N THR A 111 -17.70 -3.16 -6.01
CA THR A 111 -17.78 -4.51 -5.43
C THR A 111 -19.21 -4.87 -5.07
N LEU A 112 -19.91 -3.97 -4.36
CA LEU A 112 -21.29 -4.19 -3.91
C LEU A 112 -22.29 -4.32 -5.08
N ALA A 113 -22.03 -3.68 -6.22
CA ALA A 113 -22.87 -3.80 -7.40
C ALA A 113 -22.82 -5.19 -8.08
N HIS A 114 -21.87 -6.05 -7.67
CA HIS A 114 -21.70 -7.41 -8.18
C HIS A 114 -21.99 -8.50 -7.14
N LEU A 115 -22.49 -8.11 -5.96
CA LEU A 115 -23.04 -9.03 -4.94
C LEU A 115 -24.55 -9.17 -5.13
#